data_AF-A0A374C5T1-F1
#
_entry.id   AF-A0A374C5T1-F1
#
_cell.length_a   1.000
_cell.length_b   1.000
_cell.length_c   1.000
_cell.angle_alpha   90.00
_cell.angle_beta   90.00
_cell.angle_gamma   90.00
#
_symmetry.space_group_name_H-M   'P 1'
#
loop_
_entity.id
_entity.type
_entity.pdbx_description
1 polymer ?
#
loop_
_entity_poly.entity_id
_entity_poly.type
_entity_poly.pdbx_seq_one_letter_code
_entity_poly.pdbx_strand_id
1 'polypeptide(L)'
;MDVLNIDDTKAGAVFLLRQLVKGDKTGIELRNSMIRADVDDSYFKFIIEGLSEGCYIEESFSMWRITTKGVRYLQEYERRLNVGSDWSIEGNSSAQEKQEAEKIDDRRWNRKMTVIAIVIGLLSLIVACISPLVERGWQAILSLILGE
;
A
#
# COMPACT_ATOMS: atom_id res chain seq x y z
N MET A 1 29.27 -13.53 24.46
CA MET A 1 27.95 -13.05 24.02
C MET A 1 28.18 -11.62 23.58
N ASP A 2 28.29 -11.39 22.28
CA ASP A 2 28.38 -10.04 21.76
C ASP A 2 27.08 -9.33 22.10
N VAL A 3 27.19 -8.29 22.93
CA VAL A 3 26.08 -7.44 23.30
C VAL A 3 25.57 -6.84 22.00
N LEU A 4 24.36 -7.21 21.58
CA LEU A 4 23.68 -6.63 20.43
C LEU A 4 23.74 -5.11 20.56
N ASN A 5 24.56 -4.45 19.74
CA ASN A 5 24.55 -3.00 19.69
C ASN A 5 23.28 -2.56 18.96
N ILE A 6 22.30 -2.13 19.75
CA ILE A 6 20.96 -1.72 19.28
C ILE A 6 21.08 -0.54 18.30
N ASP A 7 22.07 0.33 18.51
CA ASP A 7 22.28 1.49 17.64
C ASP A 7 22.84 1.07 16.27
N ASP A 8 23.79 0.13 16.23
CA ASP A 8 24.37 -0.37 14.97
C ASP A 8 23.34 -1.17 14.16
N THR A 9 22.55 -2.01 14.83
CA THR A 9 21.46 -2.76 14.17
C THR A 9 20.38 -1.83 13.61
N LYS A 10 20.06 -0.74 14.32
CA LYS A 10 19.13 0.28 13.84
C LYS A 10 19.70 1.08 12.66
N ALA A 11 20.97 1.47 12.71
CA ALA A 11 21.65 2.14 11.61
C ALA A 11 21.70 1.26 10.35
N GLY A 12 22.03 -0.03 10.53
CA GLY A 12 22.00 -1.02 9.46
C GLY A 12 20.60 -1.20 8.85
N ALA A 13 19.56 -1.30 9.67
CA ALA A 13 18.17 -1.41 9.20
C ALA A 13 17.76 -0.21 8.33
N VAL A 14 18.06 1.02 8.78
CA VAL A 14 17.76 2.25 8.04
C VAL A 14 18.57 2.32 6.74
N PHE A 15 19.85 1.93 6.78
CA PHE A 15 20.69 1.86 5.58
C PHE A 15 20.09 0.91 4.54
N LEU A 16 19.66 -0.28 4.93
CA LEU A 16 19.05 -1.26 4.03
C LEU A 16 17.75 -0.75 3.42
N LEU A 17 16.88 -0.11 4.19
CA LEU A 17 15.67 0.52 3.67
C LEU A 17 16.00 1.58 2.61
N ARG A 18 17.02 2.43 2.83
CA ARG A 18 17.49 3.40 1.82
C ARG A 18 18.01 2.76 0.54
N GLN A 19 18.66 1.60 0.65
CA GLN A 19 19.11 0.86 -0.54
C GLN A 19 17.93 0.32 -1.34
N LEU A 20 16.88 -0.14 -0.67
CA LEU A 20 15.68 -0.70 -1.29
C LEU A 20 14.76 0.36 -1.91
N VAL A 21 14.79 1.60 -1.40
CA VAL A 21 14.14 2.74 -2.08
C VAL A 21 14.72 3.00 -3.47
N LYS A 22 16.02 2.70 -3.68
CA LYS A 22 16.69 2.85 -4.98
C LYS A 22 16.35 1.73 -5.97
N GLY A 23 15.63 0.71 -5.53
CA GLY A 23 15.25 -0.45 -6.34
C GLY A 23 15.45 -1.76 -5.58
N ASP A 24 14.77 -2.80 -6.08
CA ASP A 24 14.83 -4.16 -5.54
C ASP A 24 16.29 -4.69 -5.59
N LYS A 25 16.70 -5.42 -4.55
CA LYS A 25 18.08 -5.93 -4.43
C LYS A 25 18.09 -7.34 -3.87
N THR A 26 19.01 -8.16 -4.34
CA THR A 26 19.30 -9.45 -3.72
C THR A 26 19.92 -9.27 -2.32
N GLY A 27 19.81 -10.29 -1.48
CA GLY A 27 20.46 -10.27 -0.15
C GLY A 27 21.98 -10.05 -0.23
N ILE A 28 22.63 -10.60 -1.26
CA ILE A 28 24.07 -10.44 -1.50
C ILE A 28 24.40 -8.97 -1.83
N GLU A 29 23.61 -8.34 -2.70
CA GLU A 29 23.82 -6.92 -3.06
C GLU A 29 23.60 -5.98 -1.86
N LEU A 30 22.62 -6.28 -1.02
CA LEU A 30 22.37 -5.53 0.20
C LEU A 30 23.53 -5.64 1.19
N ARG A 31 23.97 -6.87 1.49
CA ARG A 31 25.12 -7.11 2.39
C ARG A 31 26.39 -6.46 1.84
N ASN A 32 26.67 -6.63 0.56
CA ASN A 32 27.82 -5.99 -0.08
C ASN A 32 27.73 -4.46 -0.06
N SER A 33 26.52 -3.89 -0.06
CA SER A 33 26.34 -2.44 0.08
C SER A 33 26.66 -1.95 1.48
N MET A 34 26.36 -2.73 2.53
CA MET A 34 26.74 -2.42 3.91
C MET A 34 28.25 -2.40 4.06
N ILE A 35 28.93 -3.46 3.60
CA ILE A 35 30.40 -3.58 3.64
C ILE A 35 31.07 -2.40 2.92
N ARG A 36 30.60 -2.04 1.71
CA ARG A 36 31.16 -0.90 0.96
C ARG A 36 30.95 0.45 1.63
N ALA A 37 29.92 0.57 2.45
CA ALA A 37 29.58 1.80 3.16
C ALA A 37 30.14 1.83 4.59
N ASP A 38 30.98 0.87 4.96
CA ASP A 38 31.52 0.69 6.32
C ASP A 38 30.43 0.59 7.40
N VAL A 39 29.31 -0.05 7.03
CA VAL A 39 28.20 -0.37 7.94
C VAL A 39 28.37 -1.81 8.41
N ASP A 40 28.32 -2.03 9.73
CA ASP A 40 28.47 -3.36 10.33
C ASP A 40 27.43 -4.36 9.77
N ASP A 41 27.92 -5.40 9.09
CA ASP A 41 27.12 -6.44 8.47
C ASP A 41 27.02 -7.72 9.33
N SER A 42 27.63 -7.74 10.51
CA SER A 42 27.62 -8.88 11.45
C SER A 42 26.20 -9.35 11.78
N TYR A 43 25.26 -8.40 11.83
CA TYR A 43 23.85 -8.63 12.13
C TYR A 43 22.94 -8.60 10.89
N PHE A 44 23.49 -8.66 9.68
CA PHE A 44 22.72 -8.54 8.43
C PHE A 44 21.50 -9.47 8.39
N LYS A 45 21.68 -10.74 8.74
CA LYS A 45 20.60 -11.75 8.74
C LYS A 45 19.49 -11.36 9.70
N PHE A 46 19.85 -11.00 10.94
CA PHE A 46 18.89 -10.59 11.97
C PHE A 46 18.11 -9.34 11.57
N ILE A 47 18.79 -8.36 10.95
CA ILE A 47 18.15 -7.13 10.47
C ILE A 47 17.14 -7.43 9.35
N ILE A 48 17.52 -8.24 8.35
CA ILE A 48 16.63 -8.61 7.25
C ILE A 48 15.39 -9.37 7.77
N GLU A 49 15.60 -10.34 8.66
CA GLU A 49 14.51 -11.10 9.28
C GLU A 49 13.57 -10.17 10.05
N GLY A 50 14.10 -9.28 10.91
CA GLY A 50 13.28 -8.32 11.66
C GLY A 50 12.54 -7.31 10.77
N LEU A 51 13.14 -6.85 9.67
CA LEU A 51 12.48 -5.97 8.70
C LEU A 51 11.35 -6.70 7.95
N SER A 52 11.55 -7.98 7.63
CA SER A 52 10.57 -8.83 6.94
C SER A 52 9.40 -9.19 7.85
N GLU A 53 9.66 -9.66 9.08
CA GLU A 53 8.65 -9.93 10.11
C GLU A 53 7.86 -8.67 10.46
N GLY A 54 8.54 -7.52 10.49
CA GLY A 54 7.92 -6.21 10.64
C GLY A 54 7.13 -5.72 9.43
N CYS A 55 7.08 -6.49 8.33
CA CYS A 55 6.46 -6.15 7.05
C CYS A 55 6.95 -4.83 6.43
N TYR A 56 8.17 -4.41 6.74
CA TYR A 56 8.81 -3.23 6.14
C TYR A 56 9.43 -3.55 4.78
N ILE A 57 9.84 -4.80 4.60
CA ILE A 57 10.33 -5.36 3.35
C ILE A 57 9.62 -6.69 3.07
N GLU A 58 9.65 -7.13 1.82
CA GLU A 58 9.15 -8.42 1.38
C GLU A 58 10.13 -9.05 0.38
N GLU A 59 10.16 -10.37 0.33
CA GLU A 59 10.94 -11.11 -0.67
C GLU A 59 10.05 -11.48 -1.86
N SER A 60 10.53 -11.16 -3.07
CA SER A 60 9.89 -11.51 -4.33
C SER A 60 10.95 -11.96 -5.32
N PHE A 61 10.85 -13.18 -5.85
CA PHE A 61 11.82 -13.75 -6.81
C PHE A 61 13.28 -13.63 -6.33
N SER A 62 13.54 -13.96 -5.06
CA SER A 62 14.87 -13.86 -4.43
C SER A 62 15.46 -12.45 -4.36
N MET A 63 14.61 -11.42 -4.53
CA MET A 63 14.95 -10.02 -4.34
C MET A 63 14.14 -9.45 -3.19
N TRP A 64 14.78 -8.62 -2.39
CA TRP A 64 14.12 -7.83 -1.37
C TRP A 64 13.55 -6.57 -2.00
N ARG A 65 12.32 -6.25 -1.61
CA ARG A 65 11.60 -5.04 -1.98
C ARG A 65 11.13 -4.32 -0.73
N ILE A 66 11.16 -2.99 -0.76
CA ILE A 66 10.57 -2.19 0.31
C ILE A 66 9.04 -2.11 0.15
N THR A 67 8.30 -2.33 1.24
CA THR A 67 6.85 -2.17 1.24
C THR A 67 6.46 -0.71 1.47
N THR A 68 5.19 -0.36 1.23
CA THR A 68 4.66 0.97 1.58
C THR A 68 4.83 1.28 3.08
N LYS A 69 4.78 0.26 3.95
CA LYS A 69 5.03 0.42 5.39
C LYS A 69 6.50 0.77 5.66
N GLY A 70 7.43 0.11 4.97
CA GLY A 70 8.88 0.41 5.01
C GLY A 70 9.19 1.84 4.57
N VAL A 71 8.61 2.29 3.46
CA VAL A 71 8.78 3.65 2.96
C VAL A 71 8.31 4.69 4.00
N ARG A 72 7.10 4.52 4.54
CA ARG A 72 6.55 5.43 5.56
C ARG A 72 7.40 5.45 6.83
N TYR A 73 7.89 4.29 7.26
CA TYR A 73 8.78 4.20 8.41
C TYR A 73 10.08 4.99 8.17
N LEU A 74 10.70 4.82 7.00
CA LEU A 74 11.92 5.53 6.64
C LEU A 74 11.70 7.05 6.59
N GLN A 75 10.62 7.50 5.95
CA GLN A 75 10.26 8.92 5.89
C GLN A 75 10.06 9.52 7.30
N GLU A 76 9.33 8.84 8.17
CA GLU A 76 9.10 9.31 9.54
C GLU A 76 10.40 9.31 10.37
N TYR A 77 11.26 8.31 10.16
CA TYR A 77 12.57 8.25 10.80
C TYR A 77 13.45 9.43 10.39
N GLU A 78 13.54 9.71 9.09
CA GLU A 78 14.30 10.83 8.55
C GLU A 78 13.72 12.17 8.97
N ARG A 79 12.38 12.29 9.02
CA ARG A 79 11.71 13.47 9.57
C ARG A 79 12.14 13.74 11.00
N ARG A 80 12.16 12.72 11.87
CA ARG A 80 12.56 12.88 13.29
C ARG A 80 14.02 13.26 13.45
N LEU A 81 14.90 12.74 12.60
CA LEU A 81 16.31 13.17 12.57
C LEU A 81 16.44 14.62 12.11
N ASN A 82 15.62 15.04 11.14
CA ASN A 82 15.60 16.43 10.63
C ASN A 82 14.85 17.43 11.53
N VAL A 83 14.20 17.03 12.63
CA VAL A 83 13.69 17.99 13.63
C VAL A 83 14.85 18.74 14.32
N GLY A 84 16.10 18.34 14.12
CA GLY A 84 17.32 19.09 14.50
C GLY A 84 18.01 19.85 13.35
N SER A 85 17.58 19.71 12.10
CA SER A 85 18.23 20.35 10.95
C SER A 85 17.21 20.76 9.90
N ASP A 86 16.89 22.04 9.95
CA ASP A 86 16.14 22.84 8.99
C ASP A 86 16.69 22.61 7.57
N TRP A 87 16.08 21.68 6.82
CA TRP A 87 16.24 21.64 5.38
C TRP A 87 14.90 21.31 4.72
N SER A 88 14.42 22.31 3.98
CA SER A 88 13.47 22.14 2.91
C SER A 88 13.99 21.10 1.93
N ILE A 89 13.26 19.99 1.78
CA ILE A 89 13.17 19.32 0.49
C ILE A 89 12.31 20.23 -0.40
N GLU A 90 12.88 21.35 -0.82
CA GLU A 90 12.32 22.16 -1.90
C GLU A 90 12.76 21.48 -3.21
N GLY A 91 11.84 20.77 -3.83
CA GLY A 91 12.06 20.07 -5.08
C GLY A 91 10.96 19.08 -5.41
N ASN A 92 9.76 19.58 -5.70
CA ASN A 92 8.64 18.88 -6.34
C ASN A 92 7.84 17.78 -5.58
N SER A 93 8.27 17.28 -4.42
CA SER A 93 7.55 16.14 -3.79
C SER A 93 6.14 16.49 -3.30
N SER A 94 5.86 17.68 -2.76
CA SER A 94 4.55 17.95 -2.14
C SER A 94 3.38 18.04 -3.13
N ALA A 95 3.64 18.46 -4.37
CA ALA A 95 2.66 18.48 -5.45
C ALA A 95 2.52 17.11 -6.12
N GLN A 96 3.62 16.35 -6.23
CA GLN A 96 3.61 15.01 -6.83
C GLN A 96 3.09 13.93 -5.87
N GLU A 97 3.39 13.98 -4.57
CA GLU A 97 2.81 13.10 -3.53
C GLU A 97 1.33 13.38 -3.34
N LYS A 98 0.88 14.65 -3.43
CA LYS A 98 -0.56 14.95 -3.45
C LYS A 98 -1.22 14.40 -4.70
N GLN A 99 -0.65 14.59 -5.89
CA GLN A 99 -1.21 14.02 -7.12
C GLN A 99 -1.15 12.49 -7.19
N GLU A 100 -0.14 11.83 -6.62
CA GLU A 100 -0.04 10.37 -6.62
C GLU A 100 -0.92 9.74 -5.53
N ALA A 101 -1.03 10.36 -4.35
CA ALA A 101 -2.01 9.96 -3.34
C ALA A 101 -3.45 10.16 -3.84
N GLU A 102 -3.71 11.28 -4.51
CA GLU A 102 -5.00 11.57 -5.15
C GLU A 102 -5.26 10.61 -6.32
N LYS A 103 -4.26 10.28 -7.16
CA LYS A 103 -4.41 9.27 -8.24
C LYS A 103 -4.58 7.84 -7.72
N ILE A 104 -3.95 7.46 -6.61
CA ILE A 104 -4.09 6.13 -6.01
C ILE A 104 -5.44 6.02 -5.29
N ASP A 105 -5.88 7.07 -4.59
CA ASP A 105 -7.20 7.11 -3.98
C ASP A 105 -8.30 7.17 -5.05
N ASP A 106 -8.13 7.97 -6.11
CA ASP A 106 -9.03 8.01 -7.27
C ASP A 106 -9.13 6.67 -7.97
N ARG A 107 -8.03 5.93 -8.17
CA ARG A 107 -8.11 4.57 -8.75
C ARG A 107 -8.88 3.62 -7.86
N ARG A 108 -8.74 3.73 -6.54
CA ARG A 108 -9.45 2.89 -5.57
C ARG A 108 -10.93 3.28 -5.48
N TRP A 109 -11.23 4.58 -5.56
CA TRP A 109 -12.58 5.13 -5.58
C TRP A 109 -13.31 4.81 -6.88
N ASN A 110 -12.67 4.97 -8.05
CA ASN A 110 -13.24 4.57 -9.34
C ASN A 110 -13.54 3.08 -9.38
N ARG A 111 -12.68 2.22 -8.83
CA ARG A 111 -12.97 0.78 -8.78
C ARG A 111 -14.19 0.47 -7.92
N LYS A 112 -14.39 1.20 -6.81
CA LYS A 112 -15.60 1.08 -5.98
C LYS A 112 -16.85 1.63 -6.70
N MET A 113 -16.74 2.78 -7.37
CA MET A 113 -17.85 3.38 -8.13
C MET A 113 -18.26 2.54 -9.32
N THR A 114 -17.33 1.92 -10.05
CA THR A 114 -17.65 0.98 -11.14
C THR A 114 -18.42 -0.23 -10.62
N VAL A 115 -18.04 -0.79 -9.47
CA VAL A 115 -18.79 -1.90 -8.85
C VAL A 115 -20.18 -1.44 -8.43
N ILE A 116 -20.32 -0.25 -7.83
CA ILE A 116 -21.62 0.32 -7.46
C ILE A 116 -22.50 0.55 -8.71
N ALA A 117 -21.95 1.08 -9.80
CA ALA A 117 -22.66 1.27 -11.05
C ALA A 117 -23.15 -0.04 -11.66
N ILE A 118 -22.33 -1.10 -11.60
CA ILE A 118 -22.73 -2.45 -12.04
C ILE A 118 -23.86 -3.00 -11.16
N VAL A 119 -23.78 -2.82 -9.84
CA VAL A 119 -24.83 -3.27 -8.91
C VAL A 119 -26.14 -2.51 -9.16
N ILE A 120 -26.10 -1.18 -9.33
CA ILE A 120 -27.28 -0.36 -9.63
C ILE A 120 -27.88 -0.75 -11.00
N GLY A 121 -27.04 -1.01 -12.00
CA GLY A 121 -27.48 -1.48 -13.32
C GLY A 121 -28.18 -2.85 -13.25
N LEU A 122 -27.62 -3.80 -12.49
CA LEU A 122 -28.24 -5.10 -12.26
C LEU A 122 -29.57 -4.97 -11.51
N LEU A 123 -29.65 -4.12 -10.49
CA LEU A 123 -30.90 -3.85 -9.77
C LEU A 123 -31.96 -3.24 -10.70
N SER A 124 -31.58 -2.32 -11.57
CA SER A 124 -32.50 -1.70 -12.54
C SER A 124 -33.04 -2.73 -13.55
N LEU A 125 -32.20 -3.67 -13.99
CA LEU A 125 -32.61 -4.78 -14.85
C LEU A 125 -33.59 -5.72 -14.13
N ILE A 126 -33.32 -6.02 -12.86
CA ILE A 126 -34.21 -6.84 -12.02
C ILE A 126 -35.57 -6.15 -11.85
N VAL A 127 -35.60 -4.86 -11.52
CA VAL A 127 -36.85 -4.09 -11.42
C VAL A 127 -37.60 -4.09 -12.75
N ALA A 128 -36.93 -3.83 -13.88
CA ALA A 128 -37.55 -3.85 -15.20
C ALA A 128 -38.12 -5.23 -15.60
N CYS A 129 -37.52 -6.33 -15.14
CA CYS A 129 -38.07 -7.68 -15.32
C CYS A 129 -39.28 -7.98 -14.43
N ILE A 130 -39.32 -7.41 -13.22
CA ILE A 130 -40.41 -7.67 -12.25
C ILE A 130 -41.61 -6.75 -12.51
N SER A 131 -41.38 -5.51 -12.96
CA SER A 131 -42.43 -4.52 -13.27
C SER A 131 -43.56 -5.08 -14.16
N PRO A 132 -43.31 -5.72 -15.32
CA PRO A 132 -44.39 -6.28 -16.13
C PRO A 132 -45.10 -7.47 -15.48
N LEU A 133 -44.46 -8.17 -14.54
CA LEU A 133 -45.10 -9.26 -13.78
C LEU A 133 -46.04 -8.72 -12.70
N VAL A 134 -45.61 -7.66 -12.02
CA VAL A 134 -46.38 -6.98 -10.97
C VAL A 134 -47.56 -6.23 -11.59
N GLU A 135 -47.37 -5.53 -12.71
CA GLU A 135 -48.46 -4.86 -13.45
C GLU A 135 -49.54 -5.86 -13.86
N ARG A 136 -49.14 -7.03 -14.40
CA ARG A 136 -50.08 -8.11 -14.78
C ARG A 136 -50.77 -8.73 -13.57
N GLY A 137 -50.07 -8.88 -12.45
CA GLY A 137 -50.65 -9.37 -11.20
C GLY A 137 -51.69 -8.40 -10.61
N TRP A 138 -51.39 -7.11 -10.59
CA TRP A 138 -52.32 -6.07 -10.13
C TRP A 138 -53.54 -5.95 -11.06
N GLN A 139 -53.34 -6.00 -12.38
CA GLN A 139 -54.45 -6.01 -13.35
C GLN A 139 -55.37 -7.23 -13.14
N ALA A 140 -54.81 -8.42 -12.86
CA ALA A 140 -55.59 -9.62 -12.58
C ALA A 140 -56.34 -9.57 -11.24
N ILE A 141 -55.76 -8.94 -10.21
CA ILE A 141 -56.43 -8.72 -8.92
C ILE A 141 -57.54 -7.68 -9.06
N LEU A 142 -57.28 -6.60 -9.80
CA LEU A 142 -58.28 -5.55 -10.05
C LEU A 142 -59.44 -6.07 -10.90
N SER A 143 -59.22 -6.93 -11.90
CA SER A 143 -60.31 -7.54 -12.68
C SER A 143 -61.18 -8.48 -11.84
N LEU A 144 -60.59 -9.21 -10.88
CA LEU A 144 -61.33 -10.03 -9.91
C LEU A 144 -62.19 -9.21 -8.93
N ILE A 145 -61.79 -7.97 -8.62
CA ILE A 145 -62.49 -7.10 -7.67
C ILE A 145 -63.53 -6.21 -8.36
N LEU A 146 -63.23 -5.70 -9.57
CA LEU A 146 -64.14 -4.81 -10.31
C LEU A 146 -65.22 -5.55 -11.11
N GLY A 147 -65.12 -6.87 -11.27
CA GLY A 147 -66.21 -7.70 -11.78
C GLY A 147 -66.65 -7.35 -13.19
N GLU A 148 -65.91 -7.86 -14.18
CA GLU A 148 -66.54 -8.39 -15.39
C GLU A 148 -66.50 -9.93 -15.34
#